data_AF-A0A6J6TLL9-F1
#
_entry.id   AF-A0A6J6TLL9-F1
#
_cell.length_a   1.000
_cell.length_b   1.000
_cell.length_c   1.000
_cell.angle_alpha   90.00
_cell.angle_beta   90.00
_cell.angle_gamma   90.00
#
_symmetry.space_group_name_H-M   'P 1'
#
loop_
_entity.id
_entity.type
_entity.pdbx_description
1 polymer ?
#
loop_
_entity_poly.entity_id
_entity_poly.type
_entity_poly.pdbx_seq_one_letter_code
_entity_poly.pdbx_strand_id
1 'polypeptide(L)'
;MSSDEGGQIDPRATWRHRLRSTEAAALAGIVCSIGWALSLRGLLSTPGIGASNREVARYYSEPAHGTAAVLWLQVTVFSTISFLWFVGVVRGRIGEREPKLAGTVFFGGSILLAGLLFVGTALLAAPAVQVALGGAAPDPGASSLLRVVANVVLAIFLPRVAMLVMFSTANLAWASGALPRWLVVLTVALGVVELVNVTVATPTVFLLPAWIALVSVVLLVTHPVGAFRPAVPADD
;
A
#
# COMPACT_ATOMS: atom_id res chain seq x y z
N MET A 1 -1.43 5.79 57.10
CA MET A 1 -1.46 6.68 55.92
C MET A 1 -0.71 5.95 54.82
N SER A 2 -1.40 5.12 54.03
CA SER A 2 -2.02 5.44 52.72
C SER A 2 -0.95 5.88 51.71
N SER A 3 -0.84 5.34 50.51
CA SER A 3 -1.70 4.45 49.74
C SER A 3 -0.80 3.87 48.65
N ASP A 4 -0.68 2.55 48.56
CA ASP A 4 -0.04 1.89 47.42
C ASP A 4 -1.15 1.70 46.37
N GLU A 5 -1.41 2.74 45.56
CA GLU A 5 -2.30 2.65 44.40
C GLU A 5 -1.62 1.83 43.30
N GLY A 6 -1.55 0.51 43.52
CA GLY A 6 -1.30 -0.46 42.48
C GLY A 6 -2.47 -0.45 41.51
N GLY A 7 -2.42 0.46 40.54
CA GLY A 7 -3.38 0.56 39.44
C GLY A 7 -3.48 -0.78 38.72
N GLN A 8 -4.46 -1.58 39.12
CA GLN A 8 -4.75 -2.87 38.51
C GLN A 8 -5.28 -2.60 37.10
N ILE A 9 -4.36 -2.59 36.13
CA ILE A 9 -4.68 -2.41 34.71
C ILE A 9 -5.61 -3.56 34.31
N ASP A 10 -6.89 -3.25 34.10
CA ASP A 10 -7.89 -4.24 33.71
C ASP A 10 -7.43 -4.95 32.43
N PRO A 11 -7.10 -6.26 32.50
CA PRO A 11 -6.66 -7.01 31.35
C PRO A 11 -7.68 -6.90 30.21
N ARG A 12 -8.98 -6.89 30.51
CA ARG A 12 -10.06 -6.81 29.52
C ARG A 12 -10.08 -5.47 28.78
N ALA A 13 -9.72 -4.37 29.44
CA ALA A 13 -9.60 -3.05 28.80
C ALA A 13 -8.44 -3.02 27.77
N THR A 14 -7.28 -3.62 28.12
CA THR A 14 -6.13 -3.69 27.20
C THR A 14 -6.40 -4.57 25.98
N TRP A 15 -7.10 -5.70 26.15
CA TRP A 15 -7.51 -6.58 25.06
C TRP A 15 -8.46 -5.90 24.06
N ARG A 16 -9.48 -5.19 24.56
CA ARG A 16 -10.44 -4.47 23.70
C ARG A 16 -9.77 -3.34 22.91
N HIS A 17 -8.79 -2.65 23.51
CA HIS A 17 -8.03 -1.60 22.82
C HIS A 17 -7.14 -2.16 21.70
N ARG A 18 -6.45 -3.29 21.93
CA ARG A 18 -5.65 -3.98 20.89
C ARG A 18 -6.50 -4.53 19.74
N LEU A 19 -7.67 -5.07 20.03
CA LEU A 19 -8.62 -5.58 19.02
C LEU A 19 -9.14 -4.44 18.13
N ARG A 20 -9.62 -3.34 18.73
CA ARG A 20 -10.05 -2.14 18.00
C ARG A 20 -8.93 -1.54 17.14
N SER A 21 -7.70 -1.51 17.66
CA SER A 21 -6.54 -1.04 16.90
C SER A 21 -6.24 -1.93 15.69
N THR A 22 -6.54 -3.23 15.75
CA THR A 22 -6.32 -4.08 14.58
C THR A 22 -7.41 -3.92 13.53
N GLU A 23 -8.68 -3.93 13.93
CA GLU A 23 -9.79 -3.76 13.00
C GLU A 23 -9.67 -2.44 12.21
N ALA A 24 -9.32 -1.35 12.92
CA ALA A 24 -9.07 -0.05 12.31
C ALA A 24 -7.96 -0.08 11.24
N ALA A 25 -6.96 -0.95 11.41
CA ALA A 25 -5.82 -1.02 10.49
C ALA A 25 -6.00 -1.97 9.32
N ALA A 26 -6.78 -3.04 9.50
CA ALA A 26 -7.19 -3.85 8.35
C ALA A 26 -8.17 -3.06 7.45
N LEU A 27 -9.03 -2.23 8.06
CA LEU A 27 -9.79 -1.22 7.32
C LEU A 27 -8.87 -0.23 6.59
N ALA A 28 -7.76 0.20 7.20
CA ALA A 28 -6.78 1.07 6.54
C ALA A 28 -6.17 0.40 5.28
N GLY A 29 -5.87 -0.90 5.32
CA GLY A 29 -5.39 -1.63 4.15
C GLY A 29 -6.43 -1.74 3.03
N ILE A 30 -7.71 -1.93 3.37
CA ILE A 30 -8.81 -1.91 2.38
C ILE A 30 -8.96 -0.53 1.74
N VAL A 31 -8.99 0.53 2.55
CA VAL A 31 -9.06 1.93 2.08
C VAL A 31 -7.88 2.24 1.16
N CYS A 32 -6.67 1.86 1.56
CA CYS A 32 -5.46 1.97 0.75
C CYS A 32 -5.63 1.27 -0.60
N SER A 33 -6.01 0.00 -0.60
CA SER A 33 -6.15 -0.78 -1.83
C SER A 33 -7.14 -0.15 -2.80
N ILE A 34 -8.33 0.22 -2.30
CA ILE A 34 -9.38 0.82 -3.13
C ILE A 34 -8.90 2.16 -3.68
N GLY A 35 -8.35 3.01 -2.82
CA GLY A 35 -7.95 4.35 -3.22
C GLY A 35 -6.75 4.36 -4.17
N TRP A 36 -5.73 3.50 -3.98
CA TRP A 36 -4.66 3.31 -4.97
C TRP A 36 -5.18 2.78 -6.30
N ALA A 37 -6.08 1.80 -6.29
CA ALA A 37 -6.66 1.28 -7.52
C ALA A 37 -7.47 2.34 -8.28
N LEU A 38 -8.28 3.14 -7.58
CA LEU A 38 -9.06 4.22 -8.18
C LEU A 38 -8.16 5.35 -8.68
N SER A 39 -7.18 5.80 -7.90
CA SER A 39 -6.30 6.89 -8.30
C SER A 39 -5.41 6.53 -9.47
N LEU A 40 -4.84 5.31 -9.48
CA LEU A 40 -4.07 4.82 -10.62
C LEU A 40 -4.94 4.71 -11.87
N ARG A 41 -6.16 4.18 -11.77
CA ARG A 41 -7.08 4.08 -12.91
C ARG A 41 -7.42 5.47 -13.48
N GLY A 42 -7.68 6.44 -12.61
CA GLY A 42 -7.99 7.82 -13.01
C GLY A 42 -6.79 8.59 -13.58
N LEU A 43 -5.58 8.34 -13.08
CA LEU A 43 -4.37 8.99 -13.61
C LEU A 43 -3.89 8.32 -14.91
N LEU A 44 -4.07 7.01 -15.05
CA LEU A 44 -3.71 6.26 -16.25
C LEU A 44 -4.68 6.47 -17.41
N SER A 45 -5.88 7.02 -17.18
CA SER A 45 -6.83 7.36 -18.27
C SER A 45 -6.42 8.59 -19.09
N THR A 46 -5.34 9.28 -18.71
CA THR A 46 -4.75 10.38 -19.50
C THR A 46 -4.17 9.85 -20.83
N PRO A 47 -4.00 10.70 -21.86
CA PRO A 47 -3.51 10.29 -23.18
C PRO A 47 -2.20 9.49 -23.11
N GLY A 48 -2.15 8.37 -23.86
CA GLY A 48 -1.01 7.46 -23.86
C GLY A 48 0.23 8.04 -24.55
N ILE A 49 1.37 7.32 -24.46
CA ILE A 49 2.66 7.75 -25.04
C ILE A 49 2.56 8.01 -26.56
N GLY A 50 1.74 7.22 -27.26
CA GLY A 50 1.51 7.35 -28.70
C GLY A 50 0.34 8.25 -29.10
N ALA A 51 -0.26 8.99 -28.17
CA ALA A 51 -1.38 9.88 -28.47
C ALA A 51 -0.94 11.00 -29.44
N SER A 52 -1.81 11.36 -30.38
CA SER A 52 -1.51 12.45 -31.31
C SER A 52 -1.49 13.80 -30.59
N ASN A 53 -0.74 14.79 -31.11
CA ASN A 53 -0.72 16.15 -30.54
C ASN A 53 -2.14 16.76 -30.41
N ARG A 54 -3.02 16.45 -31.36
CA ARG A 54 -4.42 16.90 -31.35
C ARG A 54 -5.23 16.25 -30.22
N GLU A 55 -4.98 14.98 -29.93
CA GLU A 55 -5.64 14.24 -28.85
C GLU A 55 -5.21 14.77 -27.47
N VAL A 56 -3.90 14.98 -27.29
CA VAL A 56 -3.33 15.58 -26.07
C VAL A 56 -3.92 16.96 -25.84
N ALA A 57 -3.91 17.84 -26.86
CA ALA A 57 -4.48 19.18 -26.76
C ALA A 57 -5.97 19.16 -26.45
N ARG A 58 -6.74 18.26 -27.07
CA ARG A 58 -8.17 18.11 -26.81
C ARG A 58 -8.46 17.68 -25.37
N TYR A 59 -7.73 16.69 -24.87
CA TYR A 59 -7.90 16.21 -23.50
C TYR A 59 -7.65 17.32 -22.47
N TYR A 60 -6.54 18.04 -22.62
CA TYR A 60 -6.15 19.11 -21.70
C TYR A 60 -6.91 20.43 -21.90
N SER A 61 -7.68 20.58 -22.98
CA SER A 61 -8.54 21.75 -23.20
C SER A 61 -9.76 21.79 -22.26
N GLU A 62 -10.13 20.65 -21.67
CA GLU A 62 -11.30 20.53 -20.82
C GLU A 62 -10.91 20.67 -19.33
N PRO A 63 -11.39 21.72 -18.62
CA PRO A 63 -10.98 22.00 -17.24
C PRO A 63 -11.23 20.86 -16.26
N ALA A 64 -12.24 20.03 -16.52
CA ALA A 64 -12.60 18.89 -15.71
C ALA A 64 -11.44 17.89 -15.54
N HIS A 65 -10.58 17.72 -16.56
CA HIS A 65 -9.43 16.81 -16.48
C HIS A 65 -8.35 17.33 -15.52
N GLY A 66 -8.16 18.64 -15.41
CA GLY A 66 -7.27 19.27 -14.43
C GLY A 66 -7.76 19.02 -13.00
N THR A 67 -9.03 19.31 -12.73
CA THR A 67 -9.65 19.07 -11.41
C THR A 67 -9.63 17.58 -11.03
N ALA A 68 -9.92 16.69 -11.99
CA ALA A 68 -9.89 15.25 -11.77
C ALA A 68 -8.48 14.77 -11.39
N ALA A 69 -7.42 15.26 -12.05
CA ALA A 69 -6.04 14.89 -11.70
C ALA A 69 -5.66 15.31 -10.27
N VAL A 70 -6.04 16.51 -9.84
CA VAL A 70 -5.82 16.97 -8.46
C VAL A 70 -6.59 16.09 -7.48
N LEU A 71 -7.84 15.74 -7.78
CA LEU A 71 -8.62 14.82 -6.96
C LEU A 71 -7.93 13.46 -6.82
N TRP A 72 -7.44 12.88 -7.92
CA TRP A 72 -6.75 11.59 -7.88
C TRP A 72 -5.41 11.64 -7.13
N LEU A 73 -4.69 12.76 -7.18
CA LEU A 73 -3.51 12.97 -6.34
C LEU A 73 -3.88 12.98 -4.85
N GLN A 74 -4.96 13.69 -4.48
CA GLN A 74 -5.43 13.69 -3.09
C GLN A 74 -5.83 12.28 -2.63
N VAL A 75 -6.58 11.54 -3.46
CA VAL A 75 -6.90 10.14 -3.18
C VAL A 75 -5.64 9.31 -3.00
N THR A 76 -4.61 9.51 -3.84
CA THR A 76 -3.31 8.82 -3.71
C THR A 76 -2.66 9.13 -2.36
N VAL A 77 -2.62 10.39 -1.93
CA VAL A 77 -2.07 10.81 -0.63
C VAL A 77 -2.79 10.14 0.53
N PHE A 78 -4.12 10.26 0.58
CA PHE A 78 -4.89 9.63 1.66
C PHE A 78 -4.70 8.11 1.70
N SER A 79 -4.71 7.46 0.54
CA SER A 79 -4.52 6.01 0.43
C SER A 79 -3.13 5.57 0.87
N THR A 80 -2.09 6.33 0.52
CA THR A 80 -0.71 6.05 0.95
C THR A 80 -0.52 6.27 2.46
N ILE A 81 -1.22 7.24 3.06
CA ILE A 81 -1.21 7.37 4.53
C ILE A 81 -1.86 6.12 5.14
N SER A 82 -3.01 5.68 4.63
CA SER A 82 -3.65 4.43 5.09
C SER A 82 -2.76 3.20 4.89
N PHE A 83 -1.97 3.14 3.81
CA PHE A 83 -0.97 2.10 3.58
C PHE A 83 0.07 2.05 4.69
N LEU A 84 0.64 3.19 5.09
CA LEU A 84 1.65 3.25 6.15
C LEU A 84 1.08 2.81 7.50
N TRP A 85 -0.20 3.11 7.78
CA TRP A 85 -0.91 2.58 8.95
C TRP A 85 -1.06 1.05 8.90
N PHE A 86 -1.43 0.50 7.74
CA PHE A 86 -1.48 -0.95 7.52
C PHE A 86 -0.11 -1.60 7.78
N VAL A 87 0.97 -1.03 7.22
CA VAL A 87 2.35 -1.50 7.43
C VAL A 87 2.72 -1.51 8.92
N GLY A 88 2.37 -0.46 9.67
CA GLY A 88 2.59 -0.37 11.10
C GLY A 88 1.92 -1.51 11.88
N VAL A 89 0.70 -1.88 11.51
CA VAL A 89 -0.03 -2.98 12.18
C VAL A 89 0.46 -4.35 11.78
N VAL A 90 0.79 -4.57 10.50
CA VAL A 90 1.44 -5.81 10.07
C VAL A 90 2.72 -6.02 10.88
N ARG A 91 3.55 -4.97 11.04
CA ARG A 91 4.77 -5.03 11.85
C ARG A 91 4.48 -5.30 13.33
N GLY A 92 3.45 -4.67 13.90
CA GLY A 92 3.06 -4.88 15.31
C GLY A 92 2.51 -6.27 15.62
N ARG A 93 1.92 -6.97 14.63
CA ARG A 93 1.39 -8.34 14.81
C ARG A 93 2.43 -9.44 14.70
N ILE A 94 3.48 -9.20 13.92
CA ILE A 94 4.50 -10.20 13.64
C ILE A 94 5.60 -10.17 14.74
N GLY A 95 5.67 -9.07 15.52
CA GLY A 95 6.71 -8.81 16.52
C GLY A 95 6.67 -9.62 17.82
N GLU A 96 7.71 -10.46 18.00
CA GLU A 96 8.69 -10.51 19.11
C GLU A 96 9.77 -11.56 18.80
N ARG A 97 9.47 -12.52 17.92
CA ARG A 97 10.35 -13.65 17.54
C ARG A 97 10.80 -13.64 16.07
N GLU A 98 10.71 -12.50 15.39
CA GLU A 98 10.93 -12.39 13.95
C GLU A 98 12.40 -12.15 13.53
N PRO A 99 12.80 -12.51 12.28
CA PRO A 99 14.12 -12.18 11.74
C PRO A 99 14.24 -10.67 11.53
N LYS A 100 15.17 -10.02 12.27
CA LYS A 100 15.37 -8.55 12.23
C LYS A 100 15.57 -7.99 10.82
N LEU A 101 16.28 -8.71 9.95
CA LEU A 101 16.49 -8.29 8.57
C LEU A 101 15.18 -8.19 7.79
N ALA A 102 14.29 -9.17 7.93
CA ALA A 102 13.01 -9.19 7.22
C ALA A 102 12.10 -8.04 7.69
N GLY A 103 12.07 -7.77 9.00
CA GLY A 103 11.32 -6.64 9.56
C GLY A 103 11.81 -5.28 9.04
N THR A 104 13.13 -5.09 8.98
CA THR A 104 13.74 -3.87 8.43
C THR A 104 13.47 -3.71 6.94
N VAL A 105 13.64 -4.80 6.16
CA VAL A 105 13.40 -4.80 4.70
C VAL A 105 11.93 -4.54 4.39
N PHE A 106 11.01 -5.14 5.13
CA PHE A 106 9.57 -4.89 5.00
C PHE A 106 9.23 -3.42 5.20
N PHE A 107 9.71 -2.82 6.30
CA PHE A 107 9.43 -1.44 6.63
C PHE A 107 10.06 -0.46 5.64
N GLY A 108 11.36 -0.62 5.35
CA GLY A 108 12.08 0.22 4.40
C GLY A 108 11.53 0.09 2.97
N GLY A 109 11.25 -1.14 2.54
CA GLY A 109 10.64 -1.43 1.24
C GLY A 109 9.25 -0.80 1.10
N SER A 110 8.43 -0.85 2.15
CA SER A 110 7.09 -0.24 2.14
C SER A 110 7.17 1.29 2.03
N ILE A 111 8.10 1.95 2.73
CA ILE A 111 8.31 3.39 2.59
C ILE A 111 8.79 3.75 1.18
N LEU A 112 9.74 2.98 0.63
CA LEU A 112 10.23 3.18 -0.73
C LEU A 112 9.10 3.00 -1.76
N LEU A 113 8.25 1.99 -1.58
CA LEU A 113 7.08 1.72 -2.41
C LEU A 113 6.11 2.91 -2.44
N ALA A 114 5.80 3.46 -1.25
CA ALA A 114 4.98 4.66 -1.11
C ALA A 114 5.60 5.87 -1.84
N GLY A 115 6.91 6.06 -1.70
CA GLY A 115 7.65 7.13 -2.39
C GLY A 115 7.62 6.99 -3.91
N LEU A 116 7.86 5.79 -4.43
CA LEU A 116 7.79 5.51 -5.87
C LEU A 116 6.38 5.74 -6.42
N LEU A 117 5.34 5.37 -5.67
CA LEU A 117 3.97 5.63 -6.07
C LEU A 117 3.68 7.14 -6.14
N PHE A 118 4.14 7.93 -5.17
CA PHE A 118 4.02 9.39 -5.22
C PHE A 118 4.74 10.00 -6.42
N VAL A 119 5.97 9.58 -6.69
CA VAL A 119 6.73 10.07 -7.85
C VAL A 119 6.02 9.72 -9.16
N GLY A 120 5.61 8.46 -9.32
CA GLY A 120 4.93 8.00 -10.54
C GLY A 120 3.60 8.72 -10.78
N THR A 121 2.77 8.85 -9.74
CA THR A 121 1.47 9.54 -9.83
C THR A 121 1.63 11.05 -10.07
N ALA A 122 2.63 11.69 -9.46
CA ALA A 122 2.95 13.09 -9.72
C ALA A 122 3.35 13.33 -11.17
N LEU A 123 4.16 12.44 -11.76
CA LEU A 123 4.56 12.50 -13.17
C LEU A 123 3.36 12.35 -14.11
N LEU A 124 2.41 11.45 -13.80
CA LEU A 124 1.16 11.31 -14.57
C LEU A 124 0.27 12.56 -14.49
N ALA A 125 0.21 13.19 -13.32
CA ALA A 125 -0.67 14.33 -13.07
C ALA A 125 -0.08 15.68 -13.52
N ALA A 126 1.26 15.78 -13.66
CA ALA A 126 1.96 17.04 -13.90
C ALA A 126 1.41 17.87 -15.08
N PRO A 127 1.11 17.30 -16.27
CA PRO A 127 0.53 18.09 -17.37
C PRO A 127 -0.87 18.64 -17.04
N ALA A 128 -1.69 17.88 -16.30
CA ALA A 128 -3.01 18.33 -15.89
C ALA A 128 -2.94 19.45 -14.84
N VAL A 129 -1.98 19.35 -13.92
CA VAL A 129 -1.70 20.38 -12.91
C VAL A 129 -1.14 21.65 -13.55
N GLN A 130 -0.31 21.52 -14.59
CA GLN A 130 0.17 22.68 -15.37
C GLN A 130 -1.00 23.47 -15.95
N VAL A 131 -2.00 22.81 -16.54
CA VAL A 131 -3.20 23.48 -17.04
C VAL A 131 -3.96 24.16 -15.91
N ALA A 132 -4.16 23.46 -14.79
CA ALA A 132 -4.92 23.99 -13.66
C ALA A 132 -4.27 25.22 -13.02
N LEU A 133 -2.93 25.30 -12.99
CA LEU A 133 -2.19 26.40 -12.39
C LEU A 133 -1.87 27.55 -13.35
N GLY A 134 -1.58 27.24 -14.62
CA GLY A 134 -1.05 28.21 -15.59
C GLY A 134 -1.99 28.52 -16.76
N GLY A 135 -3.09 27.79 -16.92
CA GLY A 135 -4.06 28.00 -18.02
C GLY A 135 -3.53 27.71 -19.43
N ALA A 136 -2.27 27.29 -19.55
CA ALA A 136 -1.61 27.00 -20.81
C ALA A 136 -1.68 25.50 -21.13
N ALA A 137 -1.96 25.16 -22.38
CA ALA A 137 -1.90 23.78 -22.85
C ALA A 137 -0.47 23.22 -22.66
N PRO A 138 -0.33 21.99 -22.15
CA PRO A 138 0.98 21.41 -21.92
C PRO A 138 1.63 21.07 -23.26
N ASP A 139 2.95 21.22 -23.34
CA ASP A 139 3.71 20.80 -24.51
C ASP A 139 3.52 19.28 -24.73
N PRO A 140 3.13 18.83 -25.95
CA PRO A 140 2.91 17.41 -26.21
C PRO A 140 4.16 16.55 -26.00
N GLY A 141 5.35 17.07 -26.33
CA GLY A 141 6.61 16.37 -26.14
C GLY A 141 6.94 16.17 -24.65
N ALA A 142 6.81 17.23 -23.86
CA ALA A 142 6.96 17.17 -22.40
C ALA A 142 5.95 16.22 -21.75
N SER A 143 4.69 16.24 -22.18
CA SER A 143 3.63 15.35 -21.67
C SER A 143 3.95 13.88 -21.97
N SER A 144 4.42 13.57 -23.18
CA SER A 144 4.84 12.22 -23.55
C SER A 144 6.06 11.77 -22.77
N LEU A 145 7.07 12.62 -22.61
CA LEU A 145 8.26 12.33 -21.81
C LEU A 145 7.92 12.02 -20.35
N LEU A 146 7.11 12.87 -19.71
CA LEU A 146 6.64 12.65 -18.33
C LEU A 146 5.89 11.32 -18.21
N ARG A 147 5.08 10.96 -19.22
CA ARG A 147 4.37 9.67 -19.25
C ARG A 147 5.31 8.48 -19.38
N VAL A 148 6.37 8.60 -20.19
CA VAL A 148 7.42 7.57 -20.29
C VAL A 148 8.13 7.39 -18.96
N VAL A 149 8.54 8.49 -18.30
CA VAL A 149 9.22 8.41 -16.99
C VAL A 149 8.27 7.83 -15.94
N ALA A 150 6.99 8.23 -15.93
CA ALA A 150 5.99 7.64 -15.04
C ALA A 150 5.86 6.12 -15.25
N ASN A 151 5.86 5.65 -16.50
CA ASN A 151 5.82 4.22 -16.80
C ASN A 151 7.09 3.49 -16.33
N VAL A 152 8.27 4.10 -16.44
CA VAL A 152 9.51 3.53 -15.86
C VAL A 152 9.36 3.37 -14.35
N VAL A 153 8.87 4.40 -13.65
CA VAL A 153 8.69 4.34 -12.20
C VAL A 153 7.64 3.30 -11.81
N LEU A 154 6.45 3.34 -12.42
CA LEU A 154 5.29 2.55 -12.00
C LEU A 154 5.28 1.10 -12.54
N ALA A 155 5.84 0.86 -13.73
CA ALA A 155 5.84 -0.47 -14.35
C ALA A 155 7.19 -1.18 -14.25
N ILE A 156 8.29 -0.46 -13.98
CA ILE A 156 9.61 -1.07 -13.80
C ILE A 156 9.95 -1.08 -12.31
N PHE A 157 10.16 0.08 -11.68
CA PHE A 157 10.70 0.12 -10.31
C PHE A 157 9.70 -0.34 -9.25
N LEU A 158 8.45 0.12 -9.32
CA LEU A 158 7.44 -0.16 -8.31
C LEU A 158 7.17 -1.67 -8.12
N PRO A 159 7.01 -2.50 -9.18
CA PRO A 159 6.95 -3.97 -9.07
C PRO A 159 8.12 -4.61 -8.32
N ARG A 160 9.37 -4.14 -8.56
CA ARG A 160 10.55 -4.75 -7.92
C ARG A 160 10.56 -4.48 -6.42
N VAL A 161 10.14 -3.28 -6.02
CA VAL A 161 9.99 -2.95 -4.60
C VAL A 161 8.76 -3.65 -4.00
N ALA A 162 7.68 -3.81 -4.75
CA ALA A 162 6.50 -4.58 -4.32
C ALA A 162 6.86 -6.04 -4.04
N MET A 163 7.63 -6.68 -4.93
CA MET A 163 8.18 -8.02 -4.69
C MET A 163 8.98 -8.08 -3.40
N LEU A 164 9.87 -7.12 -3.16
CA LEU A 164 10.70 -7.08 -1.95
C LEU A 164 9.83 -7.04 -0.69
N VAL A 165 8.79 -6.20 -0.71
CA VAL A 165 7.79 -6.12 0.38
C VAL A 165 7.08 -7.46 0.54
N MET A 166 6.56 -8.05 -0.54
CA MET A 166 5.86 -9.34 -0.48
C MET A 166 6.73 -10.47 0.08
N PHE A 167 7.98 -10.62 -0.37
CA PHE A 167 8.90 -11.64 0.15
C PHE A 167 9.25 -11.42 1.61
N SER A 168 9.50 -10.17 2.02
CA SER A 168 9.72 -9.86 3.43
C SER A 168 8.48 -10.17 4.28
N THR A 169 7.27 -9.83 3.81
CA THR A 169 6.00 -10.18 4.48
C THR A 169 5.81 -11.70 4.57
N ALA A 170 6.12 -12.45 3.51
CA ALA A 170 6.02 -13.91 3.52
C ALA A 170 6.98 -14.54 4.54
N ASN A 171 8.22 -14.05 4.61
CA ASN A 171 9.21 -14.54 5.57
C ASN A 171 8.80 -14.23 7.02
N LEU A 172 8.30 -13.02 7.25
CA LEU A 172 7.75 -12.57 8.51
C LEU A 172 6.55 -13.43 8.94
N ALA A 173 5.61 -13.68 8.04
CA ALA A 173 4.44 -14.49 8.27
C ALA A 173 4.78 -15.96 8.55
N TRP A 174 5.80 -16.51 7.88
CA TRP A 174 6.28 -17.87 8.12
C TRP A 174 6.94 -18.02 9.49
N ALA A 175 7.74 -17.03 9.91
CA ALA A 175 8.43 -17.04 11.20
C ALA A 175 7.48 -16.83 12.39
N SER A 176 6.45 -15.99 12.23
CA SER A 176 5.49 -15.65 13.29
C SER A 176 4.29 -16.60 13.37
N GLY A 177 3.97 -17.33 12.29
CA GLY A 177 2.72 -18.08 12.18
C GLY A 177 1.46 -17.20 12.12
N ALA A 178 1.62 -15.89 11.89
CA ALA A 178 0.53 -14.91 11.95
C ALA A 178 -0.48 -15.01 10.77
N LEU A 179 -0.08 -15.63 9.65
CA LEU A 179 -0.92 -15.81 8.46
C LEU A 179 -1.04 -17.29 8.08
N PRO A 180 -2.15 -17.71 7.46
CA PRO A 180 -2.31 -19.07 6.99
C PRO A 180 -1.31 -19.41 5.89
N ARG A 181 -0.82 -20.67 5.87
CA ARG A 181 0.24 -21.13 4.95
C ARG A 181 -0.09 -20.89 3.47
N TRP A 182 -1.36 -21.02 3.07
CA TRP A 182 -1.77 -20.77 1.69
C TRP A 182 -1.53 -19.30 1.28
N LEU A 183 -1.72 -18.34 2.18
CA LEU A 183 -1.51 -16.93 1.91
C LEU A 183 -0.02 -16.60 1.81
N VAL A 184 0.83 -17.29 2.58
CA VAL A 184 2.29 -17.16 2.48
C VAL A 184 2.76 -17.64 1.10
N VAL A 185 2.32 -18.83 0.66
CA VAL A 185 2.65 -19.38 -0.67
C VAL A 185 2.15 -18.45 -1.78
N LEU A 186 0.92 -17.94 -1.66
CA LEU A 186 0.37 -16.99 -2.61
C LEU A 186 1.17 -15.69 -2.66
N THR A 187 1.57 -15.15 -1.51
CA THR A 187 2.39 -13.93 -1.44
C THR A 187 3.75 -14.12 -2.12
N VAL A 188 4.37 -15.29 -1.95
CA VAL A 188 5.60 -15.63 -2.68
C VAL A 188 5.33 -15.74 -4.18
N ALA A 189 4.26 -16.41 -4.60
CA ALA A 189 3.92 -16.52 -6.03
C ALA A 189 3.69 -15.14 -6.67
N LEU A 190 2.96 -14.25 -5.99
CA LEU A 190 2.73 -12.87 -6.43
C LEU A 190 4.02 -12.05 -6.48
N GLY A 191 4.92 -12.21 -5.49
CA GLY A 191 6.24 -11.57 -5.52
C GLY A 191 7.10 -12.05 -6.69
N VAL A 192 7.04 -13.34 -7.06
CA VAL A 192 7.71 -13.87 -8.26
C VAL A 192 7.11 -13.26 -9.52
N VAL A 193 5.79 -13.11 -9.61
CA VAL A 193 5.11 -12.45 -10.74
C VAL A 193 5.61 -11.00 -10.89
N GLU A 194 5.70 -10.23 -9.80
CA GLU A 194 6.19 -8.85 -9.84
C GLU A 194 7.69 -8.75 -10.19
N LEU A 195 8.50 -9.75 -9.82
CA LEU A 195 9.90 -9.83 -10.22
C LEU A 195 10.07 -10.14 -11.70
N VAL A 196 9.38 -11.17 -12.18
CA VAL A 196 9.50 -11.70 -13.54
C VAL A 196 8.75 -10.83 -14.55
N ASN A 197 7.88 -9.92 -14.11
CA ASN A 197 7.19 -9.03 -15.03
C ASN A 197 8.16 -8.13 -15.80
N VAL A 198 8.57 -8.56 -17.00
CA VAL A 198 9.40 -7.79 -17.96
C VAL A 198 8.53 -6.86 -18.82
N THR A 199 7.21 -6.89 -18.68
CA THR A 199 6.30 -6.20 -19.60
C THR A 199 5.94 -4.80 -19.11
N VAL A 200 6.27 -3.79 -19.93
CA VAL A 200 5.87 -2.39 -19.72
C VAL A 200 4.36 -2.17 -19.96
N ALA A 201 3.71 -3.11 -20.67
CA ALA A 201 2.33 -2.98 -21.14
C ALA A 201 1.28 -3.60 -20.21
N THR A 202 1.67 -4.46 -19.26
CA THR A 202 0.71 -5.15 -18.39
C THR A 202 0.51 -4.33 -17.11
N PRO A 203 -0.72 -3.99 -16.72
CA PRO A 203 -0.98 -3.20 -15.53
C PRO A 203 -0.87 -4.07 -14.26
N THR A 204 0.33 -4.63 -13.99
CA THR A 204 0.61 -5.33 -12.73
C THR A 204 0.60 -4.37 -11.54
N VAL A 205 0.59 -3.06 -11.79
CA VAL A 205 0.40 -2.02 -10.78
C VAL A 205 -0.85 -2.25 -9.90
N PHE A 206 -1.87 -2.97 -10.39
CA PHE A 206 -3.07 -3.32 -9.62
C PHE A 206 -2.95 -4.60 -8.77
N LEU A 207 -1.93 -5.42 -9.02
CA LEU A 207 -1.68 -6.67 -8.29
C LEU A 207 -1.30 -6.36 -6.84
N LEU A 208 -0.47 -5.33 -6.61
CA LEU A 208 -0.12 -4.86 -5.27
C LEU A 208 -1.35 -4.43 -4.44
N PRO A 209 -2.23 -3.50 -4.90
CA PRO A 209 -3.48 -3.20 -4.20
C PRO A 209 -4.31 -4.45 -3.91
N ALA A 210 -4.52 -5.33 -4.90
CA ALA A 210 -5.28 -6.56 -4.73
C ALA A 210 -4.69 -7.46 -3.63
N TRP A 211 -3.37 -7.58 -3.57
CA TRP A 211 -2.68 -8.30 -2.51
C TRP A 211 -2.87 -7.64 -1.13
N ILE A 212 -2.78 -6.30 -1.04
CA ILE A 212 -3.03 -5.57 0.22
C ILE A 212 -4.46 -5.82 0.71
N ALA A 213 -5.46 -5.75 -0.18
CA ALA A 213 -6.85 -6.06 0.16
C ALA A 213 -6.99 -7.49 0.67
N LEU A 214 -6.36 -8.47 0.01
CA LEU A 214 -6.41 -9.86 0.41
C LEU A 214 -5.80 -10.08 1.81
N VAL A 215 -4.60 -9.55 2.05
CA VAL A 215 -3.95 -9.64 3.37
C VAL A 215 -4.81 -8.97 4.43
N SER A 216 -5.41 -7.82 4.12
CA SER A 216 -6.28 -7.08 5.04
C SER A 216 -7.55 -7.87 5.39
N VAL A 217 -8.20 -8.48 4.40
CA VAL A 217 -9.38 -9.34 4.62
C VAL A 217 -9.01 -10.56 5.46
N VAL A 218 -7.88 -11.21 5.17
CA VAL A 218 -7.44 -12.36 5.97
C VAL A 218 -7.16 -11.94 7.42
N LEU A 219 -6.48 -10.82 7.64
CA LEU A 219 -6.22 -10.30 8.99
C LEU A 219 -7.49 -9.96 9.78
N LEU A 220 -8.59 -9.56 9.10
CA LEU A 220 -9.90 -9.36 9.73
C LEU A 220 -10.54 -10.69 10.14
N VAL A 221 -10.48 -11.69 9.27
CA VAL A 221 -11.14 -13.00 9.50
C VAL A 221 -10.35 -13.86 10.48
N THR A 222 -9.02 -13.82 10.44
CA THR A 222 -8.16 -14.47 11.43
C THR A 222 -8.07 -13.60 12.68
N HIS A 223 -9.07 -13.71 13.54
CA HIS A 223 -8.98 -13.22 14.92
C HIS A 223 -7.79 -13.89 15.64
N PRO A 224 -7.12 -13.21 16.59
CA PRO A 224 -6.03 -13.79 17.34
C PRO A 224 -6.52 -14.98 18.18
N VAL A 225 -6.32 -16.20 17.68
CA VAL A 225 -6.45 -17.44 18.45
C VAL A 225 -5.18 -17.57 19.29
N GLY A 226 -5.18 -17.03 20.50
CA GLY A 226 -4.08 -17.26 21.44
C GLY A 226 -3.90 -16.17 22.48
N ALA A 227 -4.82 -16.08 23.44
CA ALA A 227 -4.53 -15.45 24.72
C ALA A 227 -4.64 -16.52 25.82
N PHE A 228 -3.48 -17.12 26.13
CA PHE A 228 -3.10 -17.75 27.40
C PHE A 228 -4.13 -18.63 28.11
N ARG A 229 -3.90 -19.95 28.08
CA ARG A 229 -4.33 -20.83 29.18
C ARG A 229 -3.45 -20.45 30.39
N PRO A 230 -3.95 -19.81 31.45
CA PRO A 230 -3.14 -19.64 32.65
C PRO A 230 -2.73 -21.03 33.13
N ALA A 231 -1.43 -21.21 33.42
CA ALA A 231 -0.99 -22.40 34.13
C ALA A 231 -1.80 -22.44 35.43
N VAL A 232 -2.66 -23.46 35.55
CA VAL A 232 -3.30 -23.79 36.82
C VAL A 232 -2.14 -24.10 37.77
N PRO A 233 -2.00 -23.39 38.91
CA PRO A 233 -1.06 -23.80 39.93
C PRO A 233 -1.42 -25.23 40.31
N ALA A 234 -0.46 -26.15 40.29
CA ALA A 234 -0.65 -27.42 40.96
C ALA A 234 -0.83 -27.11 42.43
N ASP A 235 -2.02 -27.36 42.97
CA ASP A 235 -2.22 -27.41 44.41
C ASP A 235 -1.44 -28.63 44.91
N ASP A 236 -0.36 -28.37 45.65
CA ASP A 236 0.25 -29.27 46.64
C ASP A 236 0.77 -28.41 47.81
#